data_AF-A0A5D3WHY4-F1
#
_entry.id   AF-A0A5D3WHY4-F1
#
_cell.length_a   1.000
_cell.length_b   1.000
_cell.length_c   1.000
_cell.angle_alpha   90.00
_cell.angle_beta   90.00
_cell.angle_gamma   90.00
#
_symmetry.space_group_name_H-M   'P 1'
#
loop_
_entity.id
_entity.type
_entity.pdbx_description
1 polymer ?
#
loop_
_entity_poly.entity_id
_entity_poly.type
_entity_poly.pdbx_seq_one_letter_code
_entity_poly.pdbx_strand_id
1 'polypeptide(L)'
;MLPIRTLIEKGRGTVRGLYRLRRPRLRHTRKGCPYVALELEDMSGRVPAYLWAPDSDTESLLQDLRCVEVVGAIRRRRDGIVLDVERIGDVQDRLGEVVRLIPQSVCPLPWLLYYLDAWVAHLTDPHLRQFTLNVLGDDGLAFLFVSAPASLRHHHAWPGGLLQHSLECVQSVFRHPQFGREQMECGMVAALFHDIGKVLTLTADMRRTSLGQTLDHDKLTLEVLAPHLKWLDRHRPAIAADLRYLLTWRKGRRDGRIPRLTMAEVVRSADRISAGLATQGQ
;
A
#
# COMPACT_ATOMS: atom_id res chain seq x y z
N MET A 1 -9.19 14.13 1.43
CA MET A 1 -8.51 14.37 0.14
C MET A 1 -9.50 14.27 -1.00
N LEU A 2 -9.37 15.15 -1.99
CA LEU A 2 -10.12 15.09 -3.24
C LEU A 2 -9.31 14.28 -4.28
N PRO A 3 -9.77 13.11 -4.73
CA PRO A 3 -9.00 12.27 -5.66
C PRO A 3 -8.69 13.00 -6.97
N ILE A 4 -7.52 12.75 -7.55
CA ILE A 4 -7.10 13.34 -8.83
C ILE A 4 -8.12 13.08 -9.94
N ARG A 5 -8.71 11.89 -10.00
CA ARG A 5 -9.78 11.58 -10.96
C ARG A 5 -10.95 12.57 -10.86
N THR A 6 -11.35 12.94 -9.65
CA THR A 6 -12.40 13.94 -9.42
C THR A 6 -11.96 15.34 -9.86
N LEU A 7 -10.68 15.69 -9.74
CA LEU A 7 -10.16 16.96 -10.29
C LEU A 7 -10.31 17.00 -11.80
N ILE A 8 -9.96 15.90 -12.49
CA ILE A 8 -10.08 15.75 -13.94
C ILE A 8 -11.54 15.90 -14.38
N GLU A 9 -12.46 15.24 -13.68
CA GLU A 9 -13.90 15.31 -13.96
C GLU A 9 -14.48 16.73 -13.73
N LYS A 10 -14.05 17.42 -12.66
CA LYS A 10 -14.49 18.80 -12.36
C LYS A 10 -14.03 19.82 -13.41
N GLY A 11 -12.79 19.69 -13.90
CA GLY A 11 -12.26 20.54 -14.98
C GLY A 11 -11.95 22.00 -14.63
N ARG A 12 -12.34 22.49 -13.44
CA ARG A 12 -12.15 23.87 -12.95
C ARG A 12 -12.31 23.96 -11.42
N GLY A 13 -11.83 25.04 -10.82
CA GLY A 13 -11.99 25.37 -9.41
C GLY A 13 -10.69 25.28 -8.61
N THR A 14 -10.76 25.59 -7.32
CA THR A 14 -9.63 25.50 -6.39
C THR A 14 -9.51 24.09 -5.81
N VAL A 15 -8.29 23.67 -5.50
CA VAL A 15 -7.97 22.39 -4.89
C VAL A 15 -7.14 22.62 -3.63
N ARG A 16 -7.48 21.86 -2.59
CA ARG A 16 -6.66 21.65 -1.41
C ARG A 16 -6.69 20.16 -1.06
N GLY A 17 -5.54 19.51 -0.99
CA GLY A 17 -5.48 18.08 -0.72
C GLY A 17 -4.06 17.54 -0.60
N LEU A 18 -3.97 16.30 -0.13
CA LEU A 18 -2.71 15.57 -0.04
C LEU A 18 -2.46 14.85 -1.36
N TYR A 19 -1.23 14.93 -1.88
CA TYR A 19 -0.84 14.24 -3.12
C TYR A 19 0.64 13.83 -3.05
N ARG A 20 1.04 12.92 -3.94
CA ARG A 20 2.45 12.57 -4.15
C ARG A 20 3.04 13.42 -5.25
N LEU A 21 4.21 13.98 -5.01
CA LEU A 21 5.00 14.62 -6.05
C LEU A 21 5.60 13.56 -6.97
N ARG A 22 5.59 13.84 -8.27
CA ARG A 22 6.25 13.02 -9.29
C ARG A 22 7.09 13.89 -10.19
N ARG A 23 8.33 13.45 -10.41
CA ARG A 23 9.28 14.04 -11.37
C ARG A 23 9.40 15.58 -11.24
N PRO A 24 9.57 16.16 -10.04
CA PRO A 24 9.75 17.60 -9.92
C PRO A 24 11.02 18.04 -10.66
N ARG A 25 10.89 19.05 -11.51
CA ARG A 25 12.00 19.63 -12.28
C ARG A 25 11.95 21.14 -12.25
N LEU A 26 12.98 21.76 -11.68
CA LEU A 26 13.18 23.21 -11.77
C LEU A 26 13.54 23.59 -13.22
N ARG A 27 12.86 24.59 -13.75
CA ARG A 27 12.98 25.10 -15.12
C ARG A 27 12.90 26.61 -15.11
N HIS A 28 13.30 27.21 -16.22
CA HIS A 28 13.18 28.65 -16.45
C HIS A 28 12.34 28.93 -17.69
N THR A 29 11.52 29.98 -17.63
CA THR A 29 10.83 30.48 -18.82
C THR A 29 11.82 31.12 -19.80
N ARG A 30 11.37 31.44 -21.02
CA ARG A 30 12.18 32.23 -21.97
C ARG A 30 12.64 33.58 -21.41
N LYS A 31 11.90 34.14 -20.44
CA LYS A 31 12.22 35.41 -19.77
C LYS A 31 13.05 35.23 -18.50
N GLY A 32 13.53 34.02 -18.21
CA GLY A 32 14.35 33.73 -17.03
C GLY A 32 13.58 33.49 -15.72
N CYS A 33 12.25 33.62 -15.68
CA CYS A 33 11.49 33.33 -14.45
C CYS A 33 11.56 31.83 -14.09
N PRO A 34 11.94 31.46 -12.85
CA PRO A 34 11.98 30.06 -12.41
C PRO A 34 10.58 29.50 -12.17
N TYR A 35 10.41 28.21 -12.47
CA TYR A 35 9.20 27.45 -12.18
C TYR A 35 9.52 25.96 -12.06
N VAL A 36 8.70 25.21 -11.34
CA VAL A 36 8.81 23.76 -11.21
C VAL A 36 7.73 23.11 -12.07
N ALA A 37 8.14 22.22 -12.96
CA ALA A 37 7.23 21.30 -13.64
C ALA A 37 7.23 19.97 -12.88
N LEU A 38 6.06 19.49 -12.49
CA LEU A 38 5.88 18.24 -11.76
C LEU A 38 4.56 17.57 -12.15
N GLU A 39 4.34 16.36 -11.67
CA GLU A 39 3.03 15.70 -11.69
C GLU A 39 2.59 15.46 -10.23
N LEU A 40 1.30 15.65 -9.95
CA LEU A 40 0.70 15.12 -8.73
C LEU A 40 0.12 13.75 -9.03
N GLU A 41 0.27 12.82 -8.09
CA GLU A 41 -0.22 11.46 -8.22
C GLU A 41 -0.87 10.96 -6.93
N ASP A 42 -1.89 10.14 -7.08
CA ASP A 42 -2.55 9.36 -6.05
C ASP A 42 -3.00 8.01 -6.64
N MET A 43 -3.75 7.20 -5.90
CA MET A 43 -4.23 5.91 -6.41
C MET A 43 -5.23 6.05 -7.59
N SER A 44 -5.80 7.24 -7.77
CA SER A 44 -6.87 7.50 -8.74
C SER A 44 -6.37 8.05 -10.08
N GLY A 45 -5.15 8.58 -10.12
CA GLY A 45 -4.55 9.08 -11.34
C GLY A 45 -3.38 10.02 -11.12
N ARG A 46 -3.02 10.71 -12.20
CA ARG A 46 -1.98 11.74 -12.22
C ARG A 46 -2.45 12.99 -12.93
N VAL A 47 -1.94 14.15 -12.52
CA VAL A 47 -2.23 15.42 -13.17
C VAL A 47 -0.97 16.29 -13.26
N PRO A 48 -0.63 16.86 -14.42
CA PRO A 48 0.49 17.78 -14.53
C PRO A 48 0.26 19.03 -13.69
N ALA A 49 1.30 19.52 -13.04
CA ALA A 49 1.23 20.68 -12.16
C ALA A 49 2.44 21.60 -12.35
N TYR A 50 2.22 22.90 -12.14
CA TYR A 50 3.23 23.94 -12.28
C TYR A 50 3.23 24.84 -11.05
N LEU A 51 4.39 24.96 -10.40
CA LEU A 51 4.63 25.90 -9.31
C LEU A 51 5.54 27.02 -9.83
N TRP A 52 5.13 28.27 -9.64
CA TRP A 52 5.88 29.44 -10.11
C TRP A 52 6.69 30.05 -8.98
N ALA A 53 7.94 30.45 -9.26
CA ALA A 53 8.82 31.13 -8.31
C ALA A 53 8.85 30.45 -6.92
N PRO A 54 9.25 29.16 -6.83
CA PRO A 54 9.33 28.48 -5.55
C PRO A 54 10.30 29.19 -4.60
N ASP A 55 9.97 29.24 -3.31
CA ASP A 55 10.88 29.64 -2.26
C ASP A 55 11.76 28.47 -1.79
N SER A 56 12.79 28.78 -0.98
CA SER A 56 13.74 27.78 -0.46
C SER A 56 13.06 26.67 0.33
N ASP A 57 12.04 27.01 1.10
CA ASP A 57 11.31 26.07 1.95
C ASP A 57 10.54 25.08 1.07
N THR A 58 9.87 25.57 0.03
CA THR A 58 9.19 24.72 -0.94
C THR A 58 10.16 23.83 -1.71
N GLU A 59 11.31 24.37 -2.13
CA GLU A 59 12.32 23.58 -2.85
C GLU A 59 12.80 22.36 -2.05
N SER A 60 12.93 22.49 -0.72
CA SER A 60 13.27 21.37 0.18
C SER A 60 12.22 20.24 0.17
N LEU A 61 10.99 20.53 -0.24
CA LEU A 61 9.88 19.58 -0.36
C LEU A 61 9.83 18.89 -1.73
N LEU A 62 10.58 19.35 -2.73
CA LEU A 62 10.49 18.87 -4.12
C LEU A 62 11.25 17.55 -4.36
N GLN A 63 10.88 16.51 -3.63
CA GLN A 63 11.41 15.17 -3.80
C GLN A 63 10.38 14.25 -4.46
N ASP A 64 10.83 13.44 -5.42
CA ASP A 64 9.99 12.43 -6.06
C ASP A 64 9.39 11.48 -5.01
N LEU A 65 8.12 11.14 -5.17
CA LEU A 65 7.30 10.34 -4.25
C LEU A 65 7.04 10.98 -2.87
N ARG A 66 7.51 12.21 -2.59
CA ARG A 66 7.16 12.88 -1.33
C ARG A 66 5.66 13.17 -1.28
N CYS A 67 5.05 12.88 -0.13
CA CYS A 67 3.68 13.27 0.15
C CYS A 67 3.66 14.72 0.64
N VAL A 68 2.82 15.56 0.04
CA VAL A 68 2.71 16.98 0.36
C VAL A 68 1.25 17.45 0.38
N GLU A 69 0.95 18.49 1.14
CA GLU A 69 -0.30 19.24 0.98
C GLU A 69 -0.13 20.19 -0.21
N VAL A 70 -1.07 20.17 -1.14
CA VAL A 70 -1.10 21.09 -2.29
C VAL A 70 -2.31 21.99 -2.19
N VAL A 71 -2.09 23.29 -2.37
CA VAL A 71 -3.13 24.29 -2.63
C VAL A 71 -2.90 24.86 -4.03
N GLY A 72 -3.95 25.00 -4.83
CA GLY A 72 -3.86 25.61 -6.15
C GLY A 72 -5.18 25.66 -6.90
N ALA A 73 -5.10 25.90 -8.20
CA ALA A 73 -6.25 26.01 -9.09
C ALA A 73 -6.15 25.08 -10.29
N ILE A 74 -7.28 24.48 -10.67
CA ILE A 74 -7.40 23.66 -11.87
C ILE A 74 -7.54 24.60 -13.08
N ARG A 75 -6.63 24.46 -14.03
CA ARG A 75 -6.67 25.17 -15.31
C ARG A 75 -6.86 24.19 -16.46
N ARG A 76 -7.84 24.48 -17.31
CA ARG A 76 -8.10 23.70 -18.52
C ARG A 76 -7.09 24.05 -19.63
N ARG A 77 -6.63 23.03 -20.33
CA ARG A 77 -5.80 23.11 -21.54
C ARG A 77 -6.45 22.30 -22.67
N ARG A 78 -5.89 22.38 -23.88
CA ARG A 78 -6.37 21.59 -25.04
C ARG A 78 -6.33 20.09 -24.74
N ASP A 79 -5.28 19.62 -24.08
CA ASP A 79 -5.03 18.18 -23.85
C ASP A 79 -5.54 17.66 -22.48
N GLY A 80 -6.39 18.43 -21.78
CA GLY A 80 -6.93 18.06 -20.47
C GLY A 80 -6.82 19.17 -19.44
N ILE A 81 -6.52 18.83 -18.19
CA ILE A 81 -6.33 19.78 -17.10
C ILE A 81 -4.88 19.81 -16.63
N VAL A 82 -4.49 20.94 -16.05
CA VAL A 82 -3.26 21.08 -15.26
C VAL A 82 -3.61 21.78 -13.95
N LEU A 83 -2.77 21.60 -12.92
CA LEU A 83 -2.86 22.40 -11.71
C LEU A 83 -1.82 23.52 -11.74
N ASP A 84 -2.28 24.76 -11.56
CA ASP A 84 -1.38 25.84 -11.18
C ASP A 84 -1.30 25.81 -9.64
N VAL A 85 -0.12 25.45 -9.13
CA VAL A 85 0.14 25.27 -7.70
C VAL A 85 0.46 26.61 -7.08
N GLU A 86 -0.26 26.96 -6.03
CA GLU A 86 -0.07 28.18 -5.24
C GLU A 86 0.83 27.90 -4.03
N ARG A 87 0.68 26.74 -3.38
CA ARG A 87 1.46 26.36 -2.20
C ARG A 87 1.67 24.84 -2.14
N ILE A 88 2.87 24.46 -1.73
CA ILE A 88 3.21 23.10 -1.30
C ILE A 88 3.58 23.17 0.18
N GLY A 89 2.95 22.34 1.01
CA GLY A 89 3.22 22.24 2.43
C GLY A 89 3.67 20.84 2.82
N ASP A 90 4.47 20.74 3.88
CA ASP A 90 4.82 19.46 4.47
C ASP A 90 3.61 18.81 5.16
N VAL A 91 3.62 17.48 5.29
CA VAL A 91 2.51 16.71 5.85
C VAL A 91 2.97 15.98 7.09
N GLN A 92 2.39 16.34 8.24
CA GLN A 92 2.72 15.72 9.53
C GLN A 92 1.87 14.47 9.81
N ASP A 93 0.60 14.49 9.39
CA ASP A 93 -0.31 13.36 9.54
C ASP A 93 -1.02 13.06 8.21
N ARG A 94 -0.88 11.82 7.76
CA ARG A 94 -1.50 11.28 6.55
C ARG A 94 -2.26 9.99 6.81
N LEU A 95 -2.40 9.59 8.07
CA LEU A 95 -2.70 8.21 8.43
C LEU A 95 -4.09 7.77 7.95
N GLY A 96 -5.05 8.70 7.89
CA GLY A 96 -6.39 8.45 7.36
C GLY A 96 -6.47 8.24 5.84
N GLU A 97 -5.41 8.53 5.10
CA GLU A 97 -5.41 8.57 3.63
C GLU A 97 -4.29 7.73 2.99
N VAL A 98 -3.55 6.94 3.77
CA VAL A 98 -2.33 6.26 3.32
C VAL A 98 -2.52 5.41 2.06
N VAL A 99 -3.58 4.61 1.99
CA VAL A 99 -3.87 3.77 0.81
C VAL A 99 -4.15 4.63 -0.42
N ARG A 100 -4.88 5.74 -0.22
CA ARG A 100 -5.22 6.68 -1.29
C ARG A 100 -4.01 7.44 -1.82
N LEU A 101 -3.00 7.59 -0.97
CA LEU A 101 -1.72 8.24 -1.28
C LEU A 101 -0.66 7.28 -1.86
N ILE A 102 -1.00 6.01 -2.10
CA ILE A 102 -0.14 5.11 -2.89
C ILE A 102 -0.24 5.54 -4.36
N PRO A 103 0.87 5.99 -5.00
CA PRO A 103 0.80 6.44 -6.38
C PRO A 103 0.42 5.30 -7.31
N GLN A 104 -0.51 5.55 -8.23
CA GLN A 104 -0.91 4.58 -9.25
C GLN A 104 0.28 3.98 -10.01
N SER A 105 1.31 4.79 -10.33
CA SER A 105 2.50 4.37 -11.08
C SER A 105 3.40 3.39 -10.33
N VAL A 106 3.24 3.26 -9.00
CA VAL A 106 4.00 2.29 -8.18
C VAL A 106 3.32 0.92 -8.18
N CYS A 107 2.01 0.85 -8.39
CA CYS A 107 1.26 -0.41 -8.39
C CYS A 107 1.04 -0.92 -9.82
N PRO A 108 1.65 -2.04 -10.25
CA PRO A 108 1.47 -2.58 -11.60
C PRO A 108 0.03 -2.99 -11.92
N LEU A 109 -0.78 -3.25 -10.88
CA LEU A 109 -2.20 -3.59 -10.98
C LEU A 109 -3.05 -2.54 -10.22
N PRO A 110 -3.17 -1.29 -10.73
CA PRO A 110 -3.76 -0.18 -10.00
C PRO A 110 -5.15 -0.40 -9.42
N TRP A 111 -5.98 -1.22 -10.09
CA TRP A 111 -7.34 -1.49 -9.61
C TRP A 111 -7.35 -2.15 -8.23
N LEU A 112 -6.29 -2.89 -7.87
CA LEU A 112 -6.14 -3.51 -6.56
C LEU A 112 -6.05 -2.50 -5.42
N LEU A 113 -5.61 -1.26 -5.67
CA LEU A 113 -5.60 -0.21 -4.65
C LEU A 113 -7.02 0.15 -4.20
N TYR A 114 -8.02 0.06 -5.09
CA TYR A 114 -9.43 0.28 -4.72
C TYR A 114 -9.98 -0.84 -3.85
N TYR A 115 -9.61 -2.09 -4.15
CA TYR A 115 -9.96 -3.24 -3.30
C TYR A 115 -9.29 -3.13 -1.93
N LEU A 116 -8.02 -2.70 -1.89
CA LEU A 116 -7.30 -2.46 -0.65
C LEU A 116 -7.94 -1.34 0.18
N ASP A 117 -8.25 -0.17 -0.41
CA ASP A 117 -8.90 0.95 0.28
C ASP A 117 -10.26 0.54 0.87
N ALA A 118 -11.08 -0.14 0.06
CA ALA A 118 -12.38 -0.66 0.50
C ALA A 118 -12.23 -1.66 1.65
N TRP A 119 -11.28 -2.59 1.55
CA TRP A 119 -11.04 -3.58 2.60
C TRP A 119 -10.55 -2.93 3.91
N VAL A 120 -9.59 -2.00 3.85
CA VAL A 120 -9.12 -1.28 5.05
C VAL A 120 -10.27 -0.47 5.69
N ALA A 121 -11.18 0.07 4.88
CA ALA A 121 -12.38 0.77 5.37
C ALA A 121 -13.41 -0.17 6.03
N HIS A 122 -13.40 -1.46 5.71
CA HIS A 122 -14.26 -2.46 6.33
C HIS A 122 -13.79 -2.94 7.71
N LEU A 123 -12.52 -2.72 8.08
CA LEU A 123 -12.02 -3.00 9.42
C LEU A 123 -12.68 -2.06 10.43
N THR A 124 -13.20 -2.62 11.52
CA THR A 124 -13.90 -1.83 12.54
C THR A 124 -13.29 -1.92 13.92
N ASP A 125 -12.46 -2.91 14.20
CA ASP A 125 -11.55 -2.85 15.33
C ASP A 125 -10.56 -1.70 15.05
N PRO A 126 -10.55 -0.64 15.87
CA PRO A 126 -9.76 0.54 15.61
C PRO A 126 -8.25 0.26 15.66
N HIS A 127 -7.81 -0.75 16.42
CA HIS A 127 -6.40 -1.08 16.57
C HIS A 127 -5.88 -1.93 15.42
N LEU A 128 -6.68 -2.88 14.91
CA LEU A 128 -6.35 -3.63 13.69
C LEU A 128 -6.33 -2.71 12.47
N ARG A 129 -7.30 -1.79 12.37
CA ARG A 129 -7.31 -0.77 11.33
C ARG A 129 -6.09 0.15 11.43
N GLN A 130 -5.79 0.66 12.62
CA GLN A 130 -4.63 1.52 12.85
C GLN A 130 -3.30 0.80 12.59
N PHE A 131 -3.15 -0.46 13.02
CA PHE A 131 -1.99 -1.29 12.70
C PHE A 131 -1.81 -1.42 11.18
N THR A 132 -2.88 -1.72 10.46
CA THR A 132 -2.89 -1.84 9.00
C THR A 132 -2.49 -0.53 8.32
N LEU A 133 -3.03 0.61 8.79
CA LEU A 133 -2.67 1.94 8.28
C LEU A 133 -1.21 2.30 8.61
N ASN A 134 -0.68 1.87 9.77
CA ASN A 134 0.73 2.06 10.11
C ASN A 134 1.65 1.31 9.13
N VAL A 135 1.32 0.05 8.79
CA VAL A 135 2.08 -0.77 7.84
C VAL A 135 2.03 -0.16 6.43
N LEU A 136 0.84 0.23 5.96
CA LEU A 136 0.65 0.82 4.64
C LEU A 136 1.09 2.29 4.56
N GLY A 137 1.31 2.93 5.71
CA GLY A 137 1.83 4.30 5.84
C GLY A 137 3.36 4.38 5.83
N ASP A 138 4.07 3.25 5.91
CA ASP A 138 5.49 3.17 5.62
C ASP A 138 5.69 3.05 4.10
N ASP A 139 6.16 4.12 3.46
CA ASP A 139 6.29 4.18 2.01
C ASP A 139 7.31 3.17 1.47
N GLY A 140 8.40 2.92 2.23
CA GLY A 140 9.42 1.97 1.85
C GLY A 140 8.87 0.55 1.82
N LEU A 141 7.94 0.25 2.71
CA LEU A 141 7.28 -1.05 2.77
C LEU A 141 6.09 -1.16 1.81
N ALA A 142 5.17 -0.20 1.84
CA ALA A 142 3.93 -0.23 1.07
C ALA A 142 4.21 -0.26 -0.44
N PHE A 143 5.17 0.53 -0.92
CA PHE A 143 5.50 0.57 -2.35
C PHE A 143 6.10 -0.74 -2.84
N LEU A 144 6.90 -1.41 -2.01
CA LEU A 144 7.39 -2.76 -2.32
C LEU A 144 6.26 -3.78 -2.27
N PHE A 145 5.37 -3.71 -1.27
CA PHE A 145 4.25 -4.64 -1.12
C PHE A 145 3.30 -4.62 -2.32
N VAL A 146 2.97 -3.43 -2.84
CA VAL A 146 2.04 -3.30 -3.99
C VAL A 146 2.68 -3.58 -5.35
N SER A 147 4.01 -3.71 -5.42
CA SER A 147 4.76 -3.89 -6.68
C SER A 147 5.50 -5.23 -6.79
N ALA A 148 5.79 -5.89 -5.67
CA ALA A 148 6.47 -7.17 -5.65
C ALA A 148 5.60 -8.30 -6.24
N PRO A 149 6.22 -9.31 -6.87
CA PRO A 149 5.52 -10.53 -7.24
C PRO A 149 5.26 -11.43 -6.02
N ALA A 150 4.24 -12.29 -6.08
CA ALA A 150 4.05 -13.29 -5.03
C ALA A 150 4.99 -14.48 -5.20
N SER A 151 5.46 -14.76 -6.42
CA SER A 151 6.44 -15.82 -6.69
C SER A 151 7.24 -15.52 -7.96
N LEU A 152 8.31 -16.26 -8.22
CA LEU A 152 9.08 -16.11 -9.47
C LEU A 152 8.72 -17.12 -10.56
N ARG A 153 8.03 -18.20 -10.20
CA ARG A 153 7.79 -19.36 -11.08
C ARG A 153 6.44 -20.05 -10.85
N HIS A 154 5.64 -19.58 -9.91
CA HIS A 154 4.39 -20.23 -9.49
C HIS A 154 3.22 -19.26 -9.67
N HIS A 155 2.24 -19.31 -8.77
CA HIS A 155 1.10 -18.41 -8.74
C HIS A 155 1.52 -16.94 -8.58
N HIS A 156 0.77 -16.05 -9.22
CA HIS A 156 0.99 -14.61 -9.15
C HIS A 156 2.45 -14.20 -9.40
N ALA A 157 3.09 -14.87 -10.37
CA ALA A 157 4.47 -14.62 -10.81
C ALA A 157 4.56 -13.46 -11.81
N TRP A 158 4.08 -12.29 -11.39
CA TRP A 158 4.16 -11.04 -12.11
C TRP A 158 4.28 -9.85 -11.15
N PRO A 159 4.80 -8.70 -11.57
CA PRO A 159 4.87 -7.50 -10.74
C PRO A 159 3.47 -7.12 -10.21
N GLY A 160 3.37 -6.82 -8.91
CA GLY A 160 2.11 -6.56 -8.20
C GLY A 160 1.33 -7.82 -7.80
N GLY A 161 1.82 -9.01 -8.12
CA GLY A 161 1.18 -10.28 -7.78
C GLY A 161 1.05 -10.53 -6.27
N LEU A 162 1.96 -9.97 -5.44
CA LEU A 162 1.90 -10.12 -3.99
C LEU A 162 0.62 -9.51 -3.40
N LEU A 163 0.30 -8.27 -3.77
CA LEU A 163 -0.94 -7.62 -3.32
C LEU A 163 -2.18 -8.38 -3.79
N GLN A 164 -2.18 -8.86 -5.02
CA GLN A 164 -3.30 -9.65 -5.55
C GLN A 164 -3.54 -10.91 -4.71
N HIS A 165 -2.49 -11.71 -4.51
CA HIS A 165 -2.53 -12.93 -3.73
C HIS A 165 -3.01 -12.67 -2.29
N SER A 166 -2.46 -11.64 -1.64
CA SER A 166 -2.85 -11.24 -0.30
C SER A 166 -4.34 -10.85 -0.20
N LEU A 167 -4.87 -10.11 -1.18
CA LEU A 167 -6.30 -9.71 -1.19
C LEU A 167 -7.24 -10.91 -1.47
N GLU A 168 -6.83 -11.86 -2.30
CA GLU A 168 -7.56 -13.11 -2.49
C GLU A 168 -7.63 -13.93 -1.19
N CYS A 169 -6.53 -13.99 -0.43
CA CYS A 169 -6.49 -14.66 0.87
C CYS A 169 -7.42 -13.98 1.88
N VAL A 170 -7.38 -12.66 1.95
CA VAL A 170 -8.29 -11.83 2.74
C VAL A 170 -9.75 -12.15 2.40
N GLN A 171 -10.10 -12.19 1.11
CA GLN A 171 -11.46 -12.48 0.66
C GLN A 171 -11.88 -13.89 1.07
N SER A 172 -10.98 -14.88 1.01
CA SER A 172 -11.26 -16.24 1.46
C SER A 172 -11.53 -16.29 2.96
N VAL A 173 -10.75 -15.59 3.79
CA VAL A 173 -10.99 -15.50 5.25
C VAL A 173 -12.36 -14.89 5.54
N PHE A 174 -12.73 -13.81 4.85
CA PHE A 174 -14.01 -13.11 5.02
C PHE A 174 -15.25 -14.00 4.78
N ARG A 175 -15.12 -15.08 4.00
CA ARG A 175 -16.22 -16.02 3.69
C ARG A 175 -16.57 -16.99 4.83
N HIS A 176 -15.99 -16.83 6.01
CA HIS A 176 -16.22 -17.71 7.16
C HIS A 176 -16.95 -17.00 8.32
N PRO A 177 -18.25 -16.62 8.17
CA PRO A 177 -18.97 -15.77 9.11
C PRO A 177 -19.18 -16.38 10.51
N GLN A 178 -18.86 -17.66 10.71
CA GLN A 178 -18.97 -18.33 12.00
C GLN A 178 -17.98 -17.81 13.06
N PHE A 179 -16.93 -17.08 12.67
CA PHE A 179 -15.98 -16.49 13.61
C PHE A 179 -16.50 -15.18 14.18
N GLY A 180 -16.20 -14.92 15.45
CA GLY A 180 -16.43 -13.62 16.06
C GLY A 180 -15.68 -12.52 15.30
N ARG A 181 -16.25 -11.31 15.29
CA ARG A 181 -15.76 -10.19 14.47
C ARG A 181 -14.28 -9.87 14.68
N GLU A 182 -13.83 -9.79 15.93
CA GLU A 182 -12.42 -9.50 16.25
C GLU A 182 -11.48 -10.58 15.68
N GLN A 183 -11.83 -11.85 15.83
CA GLN A 183 -11.03 -12.96 15.30
C GLN A 183 -11.03 -12.97 13.77
N MET A 184 -12.16 -12.65 13.15
CA MET A 184 -12.29 -12.49 11.70
C MET A 184 -11.38 -11.37 11.18
N GLU A 185 -11.48 -10.17 11.74
CA GLU A 185 -10.65 -9.03 11.33
C GLU A 185 -9.16 -9.30 11.59
N CYS A 186 -8.80 -9.95 12.70
CA CYS A 186 -7.43 -10.38 12.97
C CYS A 186 -6.93 -11.39 11.93
N GLY A 187 -7.79 -12.33 11.51
CA GLY A 187 -7.51 -13.28 10.42
C GLY A 187 -7.32 -12.60 9.07
N MET A 188 -8.14 -11.59 8.76
CA MET A 188 -8.03 -10.82 7.51
C MET A 188 -6.71 -10.03 7.49
N VAL A 189 -6.34 -9.36 8.58
CA VAL A 189 -5.05 -8.66 8.70
C VAL A 189 -3.88 -9.63 8.58
N ALA A 190 -3.97 -10.80 9.21
CA ALA A 190 -2.97 -11.85 9.05
C ALA A 190 -2.85 -12.31 7.60
N ALA A 191 -3.96 -12.55 6.91
CA ALA A 191 -3.99 -12.98 5.52
C ALA A 191 -3.42 -11.92 4.57
N LEU A 192 -3.68 -10.62 4.81
CA LEU A 192 -3.11 -9.55 3.98
C LEU A 192 -1.58 -9.56 4.05
N PHE A 193 -1.01 -9.77 5.24
CA PHE A 193 0.41 -9.59 5.49
C PHE A 193 1.22 -10.89 5.68
N HIS A 194 0.60 -12.06 5.51
CA HIS A 194 1.27 -13.35 5.77
C HIS A 194 2.58 -13.52 4.99
N ASP A 195 2.58 -13.04 3.75
CA ASP A 195 3.71 -13.12 2.82
C ASP A 195 4.49 -11.81 2.66
N ILE A 196 4.28 -10.83 3.55
CA ILE A 196 4.91 -9.51 3.41
C ILE A 196 6.44 -9.58 3.46
N GLY A 197 7.03 -10.63 4.05
CA GLY A 197 8.48 -10.87 3.97
C GLY A 197 9.02 -10.96 2.52
N LYS A 198 8.15 -11.17 1.52
CA LYS A 198 8.53 -11.16 0.10
C LYS A 198 9.07 -9.82 -0.37
N VAL A 199 8.69 -8.71 0.27
CA VAL A 199 9.24 -7.37 -0.02
C VAL A 199 10.75 -7.28 0.19
N LEU A 200 11.32 -8.13 1.04
CA LEU A 200 12.76 -8.20 1.29
C LEU A 200 13.47 -9.29 0.49
N THR A 201 12.74 -10.25 -0.09
CA THR A 201 13.33 -11.40 -0.81
C THR A 201 13.17 -11.33 -2.32
N LEU A 202 12.18 -10.58 -2.80
CA LEU A 202 11.85 -10.44 -4.21
C LEU A 202 11.83 -8.97 -4.62
N THR A 203 12.16 -8.71 -5.88
CA THR A 203 12.12 -7.38 -6.50
C THR A 203 11.01 -7.29 -7.54
N ALA A 204 10.55 -6.07 -7.82
CA ALA A 204 9.51 -5.81 -8.83
C ALA A 204 9.94 -6.22 -10.25
N ASP A 205 11.24 -6.35 -10.54
CA ASP A 205 11.78 -6.84 -11.82
C ASP A 205 11.93 -8.37 -11.87
N MET A 206 11.18 -9.10 -11.04
CA MET A 206 11.10 -10.56 -11.03
C MET A 206 12.43 -11.25 -10.67
N ARG A 207 13.20 -10.68 -9.73
CA ARG A 207 14.46 -11.28 -9.24
C ARG A 207 14.42 -11.54 -7.74
N ARG A 208 15.35 -12.39 -7.28
CA ARG A 208 15.65 -12.53 -5.85
C ARG A 208 16.61 -11.42 -5.43
N THR A 209 16.38 -10.82 -4.28
CA THR A 209 17.37 -9.97 -3.61
C THR A 209 18.52 -10.83 -3.09
N SER A 210 19.64 -10.21 -2.71
CA SER A 210 20.74 -10.91 -2.03
C SER A 210 20.26 -11.61 -0.74
N LEU A 211 19.35 -10.98 0.00
CA LEU A 211 18.75 -11.59 1.19
C LEU A 211 17.85 -12.78 0.82
N GLY A 212 17.02 -12.65 -0.21
CA GLY A 212 16.14 -13.72 -0.70
C GLY A 212 16.86 -14.92 -1.33
N GLN A 213 18.17 -14.81 -1.60
CA GLN A 213 18.99 -15.96 -1.98
C GLN A 213 19.36 -16.83 -0.78
N THR A 214 19.34 -16.28 0.44
CA THR A 214 19.80 -16.94 1.67
C THR A 214 18.67 -17.22 2.66
N LEU A 215 17.64 -16.37 2.70
CA LEU A 215 16.51 -16.46 3.63
C LEU A 215 15.19 -16.59 2.91
N ASP A 216 14.32 -17.43 3.48
CA ASP A 216 12.93 -17.54 3.07
C ASP A 216 12.13 -16.35 3.64
N HIS A 217 11.22 -15.81 2.81
CA HIS A 217 10.34 -14.69 3.18
C HIS A 217 9.59 -14.91 4.50
N ASP A 218 9.18 -16.15 4.77
CA ASP A 218 8.51 -16.59 5.98
C ASP A 218 9.21 -16.15 7.28
N LYS A 219 10.54 -16.19 7.28
CA LYS A 219 11.36 -15.80 8.44
C LYS A 219 11.41 -14.29 8.62
N LEU A 220 11.17 -13.55 7.54
CA LEU A 220 11.23 -12.10 7.47
C LEU A 220 9.87 -11.44 7.68
N THR A 221 8.75 -12.17 7.58
CA THR A 221 7.40 -11.61 7.78
C THR A 221 7.26 -10.88 9.12
N LEU A 222 7.66 -11.51 10.22
CA LEU A 222 7.60 -10.84 11.53
C LEU A 222 8.66 -9.74 11.70
N GLU A 223 9.81 -9.85 11.02
CA GLU A 223 10.85 -8.82 11.05
C GLU A 223 10.36 -7.53 10.39
N VAL A 224 9.78 -7.65 9.20
CA VAL A 224 9.16 -6.55 8.45
C VAL A 224 8.04 -5.88 9.27
N LEU A 225 7.22 -6.68 9.95
CA LEU A 225 6.11 -6.15 10.74
C LEU A 225 6.51 -5.69 12.14
N ALA A 226 7.73 -5.96 12.61
CA ALA A 226 8.14 -5.72 14.00
C ALA A 226 7.96 -4.26 14.45
N PRO A 227 8.31 -3.23 13.65
CA PRO A 227 8.09 -1.84 14.06
C PRO A 227 6.62 -1.50 14.31
N HIS A 228 5.71 -2.05 13.50
CA HIS A 228 4.27 -1.82 13.60
C HIS A 228 3.63 -2.70 14.68
N LEU A 229 4.11 -3.93 14.87
CA LEU A 229 3.69 -4.82 15.94
C LEU A 229 4.05 -4.23 17.32
N LYS A 230 5.18 -3.51 17.44
CA LYS A 230 5.55 -2.79 18.66
C LYS A 230 4.51 -1.75 19.07
N TRP A 231 3.87 -1.08 18.10
CA TRP A 231 2.74 -0.20 18.39
C TRP A 231 1.55 -1.02 18.90
N LEU A 232 1.21 -2.12 18.23
CA LEU A 232 0.07 -2.96 18.63
C LEU A 232 0.27 -3.60 20.01
N ASP A 233 1.48 -4.01 20.37
CA ASP A 233 1.83 -4.54 21.69
C ASP A 233 1.47 -3.58 22.84
N ARG A 234 1.67 -2.28 22.61
CA ARG A 234 1.40 -1.25 23.62
C ARG A 234 -0.08 -0.95 23.79
N HIS A 235 -0.89 -1.17 22.74
CA HIS A 235 -2.29 -0.75 22.71
C HIS A 235 -3.27 -1.92 22.86
N ARG A 236 -2.96 -3.08 22.28
CA ARG A 236 -3.76 -4.32 22.32
C ARG A 236 -2.84 -5.57 22.31
N PRO A 237 -2.15 -5.87 23.41
CA PRO A 237 -1.17 -6.96 23.47
C PRO A 237 -1.76 -8.34 23.13
N ALA A 238 -3.02 -8.60 23.48
CA ALA A 238 -3.71 -9.84 23.13
C ALA A 238 -3.86 -10.02 21.61
N ILE A 239 -4.34 -8.98 20.91
CA ILE A 239 -4.43 -8.98 19.43
C ILE A 239 -3.03 -9.11 18.81
N ALA A 240 -2.03 -8.44 19.36
CA ALA A 240 -0.66 -8.53 18.86
C ALA A 240 -0.09 -9.96 18.98
N ALA A 241 -0.42 -10.67 20.06
CA ALA A 241 -0.04 -12.07 20.25
C ALA A 241 -0.79 -12.99 19.28
N ASP A 242 -2.09 -12.78 19.09
CA ASP A 242 -2.91 -13.54 18.15
C ASP A 242 -2.45 -13.34 16.71
N LEU A 243 -2.15 -12.10 16.30
CA LEU A 243 -1.65 -11.80 14.96
C LEU A 243 -0.30 -12.48 14.70
N ARG A 244 0.65 -12.44 15.65
CA ARG A 244 1.91 -13.19 15.53
C ARG A 244 1.68 -14.70 15.42
N TYR A 245 0.74 -15.22 16.21
CA TYR A 245 0.39 -16.63 16.16
C TYR A 245 -0.15 -17.02 14.77
N LEU A 246 -1.06 -16.22 14.20
CA LEU A 246 -1.62 -16.47 12.87
C LEU A 246 -0.56 -16.40 11.77
N LEU A 247 0.31 -15.38 11.80
CA LEU A 247 1.39 -15.18 10.82
C LEU A 247 2.47 -16.27 10.86
N THR A 248 2.67 -16.93 12.02
CA THR A 248 3.71 -17.95 12.19
C THR A 248 3.18 -19.38 12.20
N TRP A 249 1.85 -19.57 12.23
CA TRP A 249 1.27 -20.88 12.35
C TRP A 249 1.62 -21.77 11.15
N ARG A 250 2.29 -22.89 11.45
CA ARG A 250 2.59 -23.95 10.48
C ARG A 250 2.24 -25.30 11.09
N LYS A 251 1.31 -25.99 10.44
CA LYS A 251 1.08 -27.43 10.63
C LYS A 251 2.10 -28.21 9.82
N GLY A 252 2.98 -28.96 10.48
CA GLY A 252 3.88 -29.91 9.84
C GLY A 252 3.10 -31.09 9.23
N ARG A 253 3.63 -31.72 8.17
CA ARG A 253 2.96 -32.85 7.47
C ARG A 253 2.70 -34.07 8.35
N ARG A 254 3.39 -34.21 9.49
CA ARG A 254 3.24 -35.30 10.48
C ARG A 254 2.85 -34.80 11.87
N ASP A 255 2.40 -33.54 11.96
CA ASP A 255 2.14 -32.88 13.22
C ASP A 255 0.63 -32.93 13.53
N GLY A 256 0.27 -33.67 14.59
CA GLY A 256 -1.11 -33.79 15.08
C GLY A 256 -1.60 -32.55 15.85
N ARG A 257 -0.79 -31.47 15.89
CA ARG A 257 -1.15 -30.22 16.55
C ARG A 257 -2.42 -29.60 15.95
N ILE A 258 -3.37 -29.34 16.84
CA ILE A 258 -4.56 -28.54 16.58
C ILE A 258 -4.20 -27.08 16.89
N PRO A 259 -4.56 -26.12 16.03
CA PRO A 259 -4.28 -24.73 16.32
C PRO A 259 -5.06 -24.25 17.55
N ARG A 260 -4.42 -23.41 18.38
CA ARG A 260 -5.09 -22.64 19.43
C ARG A 260 -6.20 -21.76 18.88
N LEU A 261 -5.99 -21.17 17.71
CA LEU A 261 -6.98 -20.37 16.98
C LEU A 261 -7.32 -21.07 15.66
N THR A 262 -8.55 -21.57 15.50
CA THR A 262 -9.00 -22.20 14.24
C THR A 262 -8.80 -21.30 13.02
N MET A 263 -8.87 -19.97 13.22
CA MET A 263 -8.55 -18.97 12.20
C MET A 263 -7.16 -19.19 11.53
N ALA A 264 -6.20 -19.78 12.24
CA ALA A 264 -4.87 -20.08 11.67
C ALA A 264 -4.93 -21.12 10.55
N GLU A 265 -5.84 -22.11 10.64
CA GLU A 265 -6.08 -23.06 9.55
C GLU A 265 -6.84 -22.43 8.40
N VAL A 266 -7.71 -21.45 8.67
CA VAL A 266 -8.44 -20.69 7.64
C VAL A 266 -7.47 -19.83 6.82
N VAL A 267 -6.63 -19.02 7.46
CA VAL A 267 -5.62 -18.19 6.78
C VAL A 267 -4.71 -19.05 5.92
N ARG A 268 -4.27 -20.18 6.43
CA ARG A 268 -3.43 -21.11 5.66
C ARG A 268 -4.18 -21.77 4.50
N SER A 269 -5.45 -22.12 4.70
CA SER A 269 -6.26 -22.70 3.61
C SER A 269 -6.48 -21.68 2.51
N ALA A 270 -6.70 -20.41 2.87
CA ALA A 270 -6.81 -19.29 1.95
C ALA A 270 -5.56 -19.14 1.06
N ASP A 271 -4.36 -19.14 1.67
CA ASP A 271 -3.07 -19.13 0.95
C ASP A 271 -3.00 -20.29 -0.07
N ARG A 272 -3.25 -21.53 0.38
CA ARG A 272 -3.22 -22.71 -0.49
C ARG A 272 -4.25 -22.68 -1.62
N ILE A 273 -5.43 -22.14 -1.37
CA ILE A 273 -6.51 -22.04 -2.36
C ILE A 273 -6.15 -21.00 -3.44
N SER A 274 -5.70 -19.81 -3.05
CA SER A 274 -5.24 -18.79 -4.01
C SER A 274 -4.10 -19.33 -4.87
N ALA A 275 -3.11 -19.98 -4.25
CA ALA A 275 -2.02 -20.64 -4.96
C ALA A 275 -2.48 -21.72 -5.95
N GLY A 276 -3.48 -22.52 -5.57
CA GLY A 276 -4.02 -23.60 -6.39
C GLY A 276 -4.83 -23.11 -7.59
N LEU A 277 -5.72 -22.14 -7.39
CA LEU A 277 -6.59 -21.60 -8.44
C LEU A 277 -5.79 -20.90 -9.54
N ALA A 278 -4.74 -20.16 -9.18
CA ALA A 278 -3.87 -19.51 -10.14
C ALA A 278 -3.08 -20.50 -11.03
N THR A 279 -2.87 -21.74 -10.57
CA THR A 279 -2.18 -22.79 -11.33
C THR A 279 -3.10 -23.52 -12.30
N GLN A 280 -4.42 -23.48 -12.09
CA GLN A 280 -5.41 -24.14 -12.96
C GLN A 280 -5.87 -23.26 -14.15
N GLY A 281 -5.54 -21.98 -14.13
CA GLY A 281 -5.87 -21.02 -15.18
C GLY A 281 -4.74 -20.72 -16.17
N GLN A 282 -3.61 -21.43 -16.09
CA GLN A 282 -2.51 -21.42 -17.06
C GLN A 282 -2.59 -22.65 -17.96
#